data_AF-A0A929J2E3-F1
#
_entry.id   AF-A0A929J2E3-F1
#
_cell.length_a   1.000
_cell.length_b   1.000
_cell.length_c   1.000
_cell.angle_alpha   90.00
_cell.angle_beta   90.00
_cell.angle_gamma   90.00
#
_symmetry.space_group_name_H-M   'P 1'
#
loop_
_entity.id
_entity.type
_entity.pdbx_description
1 polymer ?
#
loop_
_entity_poly.entity_id
_entity_poly.type
_entity_poly.pdbx_seq_one_letter_code
_entity_poly.pdbx_strand_id
1 'polypeptide(L)' 'MYAEHITIETDQAGKFKELPKLPPNKLFEIIVLGNVNKCMKRIPHPDIIGKIKITGDIFDSIPLSDWNL' A
#
# COMPACT_ATOMS: atom_id res chain seq x y z
N MET A 1 4.75 -34.99 0.16
CA MET A 1 3.79 -34.21 0.95
C MET A 1 2.60 -33.91 0.06
N TYR A 2 1.38 -34.21 0.52
CA TYR A 2 0.14 -33.84 -0.18
C TYR A 2 -0.41 -32.59 0.51
N ALA A 3 -0.61 -31.51 -0.25
CA ALA A 3 -1.21 -30.29 0.23
C ALA A 3 -2.57 -30.12 -0.46
N GLU A 4 -3.64 -30.06 0.34
CA GLU A 4 -4.96 -29.69 -0.14
C GLU A 4 -5.07 -28.17 -0.11
N HIS A 5 -5.47 -27.56 -1.23
CA HIS A 5 -5.68 -26.12 -1.34
C HIS A 5 -7.15 -25.80 -1.09
N ILE A 6 -7.43 -25.13 0.02
CA ILE A 6 -8.78 -24.66 0.38
C ILE A 6 -8.80 -23.15 0.19
N THR A 7 -9.62 -22.67 -0.74
CA THR A 7 -9.85 -21.23 -0.96
C THR A 7 -11.15 -20.82 -0.28
N ILE A 8 -11.09 -19.82 0.59
CA ILE A 8 -12.25 -19.26 1.30
C ILE A 8 -12.37 -17.80 0.91
N GLU A 9 -13.58 -17.38 0.52
CA GLU A 9 -13.87 -15.99 0.22
C GLU A 9 -14.53 -15.32 1.43
N THR A 10 -14.06 -14.11 1.77
CA THR A 10 -14.70 -13.26 2.79
C THR A 10 -15.66 -12.26 2.14
N ASP A 11 -16.71 -11.89 2.85
CA ASP A 11 -17.59 -10.78 2.47
C ASP A 11 -16.93 -9.40 2.69
N GLN A 12 -17.66 -8.33 2.40
CA GLN A 12 -17.21 -6.95 2.59
C GLN A 12 -16.93 -6.58 4.06
N ALA A 13 -17.47 -7.34 5.02
CA ALA A 13 -17.22 -7.17 6.45
C ALA A 13 -16.09 -8.09 6.97
N GLY A 14 -15.42 -8.84 6.08
CA GLY A 14 -14.34 -9.77 6.43
C GLY A 14 -14.85 -11.08 7.05
N LYS A 15 -16.14 -11.39 6.95
CA LYS A 15 -16.69 -12.67 7.43
C LYS A 15 -16.57 -13.73 6.35
N PHE A 16 -16.25 -14.96 6.74
CA PHE A 16 -16.31 -16.08 5.82
C PHE A 16 -17.74 -16.26 5.32
N LYS A 17 -17.95 -16.37 4.00
CA LYS A 17 -19.26 -16.67 3.44
C LYS A 17 -19.76 -18.03 3.92
N GLU A 18 -18.85 -19.02 3.96
CA GLU A 18 -19.07 -20.34 4.54
C GLU A 18 -17.78 -20.81 5.23
N LEU A 19 -17.94 -21.56 6.33
CA LEU A 19 -16.81 -22.15 7.04
C LEU A 19 -16.50 -23.52 6.43
N PRO A 20 -15.29 -23.74 5.85
CA PRO A 20 -14.96 -25.04 5.27
C PRO A 20 -14.81 -26.09 6.37
N LYS A 21 -15.14 -27.34 6.02
CA LYS A 21 -14.83 -28.49 6.87
C LYS A 21 -13.34 -28.76 6.83
N LEU A 22 -12.69 -28.69 7.97
CA LEU A 22 -11.27 -28.99 8.11
C LEU A 22 -11.05 -30.49 8.28
N PRO A 23 -9.96 -31.06 7.72
CA PRO A 23 -9.61 -32.45 7.94
C PRO A 23 -9.24 -32.70 9.40
N PRO A 24 -9.64 -33.85 9.98
CA PRO A 24 -9.37 -34.16 11.38
C PRO A 24 -7.86 -34.34 11.63
N ASN A 25 -7.40 -33.87 12.79
CA ASN A 25 -6.01 -34.03 13.27
C ASN A 25 -4.93 -33.45 12.33
N LYS A 26 -5.22 -32.32 11.67
CA LYS A 26 -4.26 -31.60 10.82
C LYS A 26 -3.93 -30.22 11.38
N LEU A 27 -2.69 -29.78 11.17
CA LEU A 27 -2.24 -28.42 11.46
C LEU A 27 -2.53 -27.54 10.24
N PHE A 28 -3.07 -26.35 10.47
CA PHE A 28 -3.34 -25.37 9.43
C PHE A 28 -2.69 -24.02 9.77
N GLU A 29 -2.29 -23.30 8.74
CA GLU A 29 -1.69 -21.97 8.82
C GLU A 29 -2.53 -21.02 7.96
N ILE A 30 -2.74 -19.80 8.46
CA ILE A 30 -3.45 -18.75 7.72
C ILE A 30 -2.46 -17.63 7.43
N ILE A 31 -2.30 -17.29 6.16
CA ILE A 31 -1.47 -16.18 5.70
C ILE A 31 -2.40 -15.08 5.19
N VAL A 32 -2.45 -13.96 5.91
CA VAL A 32 -3.22 -12.78 5.50
C VAL A 32 -2.27 -11.76 4.88
N LEU A 33 -2.40 -11.54 3.57
CA LEU A 33 -1.65 -10.49 2.87
C LEU A 33 -2.49 -9.20 2.86
N GLY A 34 -2.25 -8.32 3.82
CA GLY A 34 -2.79 -6.97 3.79
C GLY A 34 -1.99 -6.09 2.84
N ASN A 35 -2.65 -5.23 2.07
CA ASN A 35 -1.97 -4.13 1.40
C ASN A 35 -1.49 -3.17 2.51
N VAL A 36 -0.24 -3.33 2.93
CA VAL A 36 0.41 -2.35 3.77
C VAL A 36 0.69 -1.18 2.83
N ASN A 37 -0.31 -0.31 2.66
CA ASN A 37 -0.07 1.08 2.28
C ASN A 37 0.74 1.68 3.44
N LYS A 38 2.01 1.30 3.57
CA LYS A 38 3.00 2.08 4.29
C LYS A 38 2.99 3.37 3.52
N CYS A 39 2.25 4.35 4.04
CA CYS A 39 2.42 5.73 3.67
C CYS A 39 3.85 6.08 4.13
N MET A 40 4.84 5.66 3.33
CA MET A 40 6.21 6.05 3.49
C MET A 40 6.19 7.53 3.23
N LYS A 41 6.17 8.32 4.32
CA LYS A 41 6.43 9.74 4.23
C LYS A 41 7.73 9.88 3.45
N ARG A 42 7.68 10.55 2.30
CA ARG A 42 8.86 10.84 1.51
C ARG A 42 9.69 11.82 2.32
N ILE A 43 10.73 11.31 2.98
CA ILE A 43 11.71 12.12 3.69
C ILE A 43 12.82 12.40 2.66
N PRO A 44 13.18 13.67 2.42
CA PRO A 44 14.31 13.99 1.55
C PRO A 44 15.59 13.33 2.05
N HIS A 45 16.56 13.07 1.15
CA HIS A 45 17.84 12.50 1.56
C HIS A 45 18.48 13.38 2.66
N PRO A 46 19.17 12.81 3.68
CA PRO A 46 19.81 13.59 4.75
C PRO A 46 20.72 14.72 4.25
N ASP A 47 21.36 14.53 3.09
CA ASP A 47 22.21 15.55 2.48
C ASP A 47 21.46 16.76 1.92
N ILE A 48 20.15 16.66 1.76
CA ILE A 48 19.28 17.69 1.20
C ILE A 48 18.50 18.39 2.32
N ILE A 49 18.15 17.66 3.38
CA ILE A 49 17.41 18.19 4.53
C ILE A 49 18.15 19.40 5.11
N GLY A 50 17.45 20.54 5.19
CA GLY A 50 17.96 21.78 5.79
C GLY A 50 19.01 22.52 4.95
N LYS A 51 19.44 21.98 3.81
CA LYS A 51 20.44 22.62 2.93
C LYS A 51 19.82 23.47 1.82
N ILE A 52 18.52 23.32 1.56
CA ILE A 52 17.81 24.08 0.52
C ILE A 52 16.88 25.10 1.17
N LYS A 53 16.95 26.34 0.71
CA LYS A 53 16.01 27.41 1.02
C LYS A 53 15.28 27.81 -0.26
N ILE A 54 13.96 27.63 -0.27
CA ILE A 54 13.12 28.14 -1.36
C ILE A 54 12.99 29.65 -1.16
N THR A 55 13.42 30.44 -2.15
CA THR A 55 13.46 31.91 -2.08
C THR A 55 12.33 32.60 -2.82
N GLY A 56 11.39 31.85 -3.41
CA GLY A 56 10.26 32.39 -4.18
C GLY A 56 9.06 31.44 -4.21
N ASP A 57 8.00 31.86 -4.88
CA ASP A 57 6.84 30.99 -5.12
C ASP A 57 7.22 29.91 -6.16
N ILE A 58 6.86 28.67 -5.86
CA ILE A 58 7.13 27.48 -6.70
C ILE A 58 5.85 26.83 -7.22
N PHE A 59 4.69 27.32 -6.80
CA PHE A 59 3.38 26.88 -7.26
C PHE A 59 2.83 27.82 -8.33
N ASP A 60 3.28 29.07 -8.33
CA ASP A 60 2.96 30.03 -9.37
C ASP A 60 3.84 29.84 -10.61
N SER A 61 3.20 29.96 -11.77
CA SER A 61 3.88 29.98 -13.07
C SER A 61 3.62 31.30 -13.75
N ILE A 62 4.52 31.70 -14.65
CA ILE A 62 4.28 32.87 -15.50
C ILE A 62 3.01 32.64 -16.36
N PRO A 63 2.19 33.67 -16.61
CA PRO A 63 1.02 33.56 -17.46
C PRO A 63 1.35 32.96 -18.83
N LEU A 64 0.41 32.20 -19.42
CA LEU A 64 0.60 31.52 -20.70
C LEU A 64 1.04 32.48 -21.83
N SER A 65 0.64 33.76 -21.77
CA SER A 65 1.03 34.80 -22.72
C SER A 65 2.53 35.09 -22.76
N ASP A 66 3.22 34.82 -21.65
CA ASP A 66 4.64 35.10 -21.47
C ASP A 66 5.50 33.86 -21.79
N TRP A 67 4.86 32.77 -22.23
CA TRP A 67 5.55 31.59 -22.71
C TRP A 67 6.03 31.86 -24.13
N ASN A 68 7.32 31.66 -24.38
CA ASN A 68 7.93 31.80 -25.69
C ASN A 68 7.65 30.54 -26.54
N LEU A 69 6.37 30.30 -26.85
CA LEU A 69 5.87 29.17 -27.66
C LEU A 69 6.06 29.41 -29.17
#